data_AF-A0A1G2XMU9-F1
#
_entry.id   AF-A0A1G2XMU9-F1
#
_cell.length_a   1.000
_cell.length_b   1.000
_cell.length_c   1.000
_cell.angle_alpha   90.00
_cell.angle_beta   90.00
_cell.angle_gamma   90.00
#
_symmetry.space_group_name_H-M   'P 1'
#
loop_
_entity.id
_entity.type
_entity.pdbx_description
1 polymer ?
#
loop_
_entity_poly.entity_id
_entity_poly.type
_entity_poly.pdbx_seq_one_letter_code
_entity_poly.pdbx_strand_id
1 'polypeptide(L)'
;MRGLNRIVSRDDLPISLQGGEPSIHKDFIYILNNIKPELNIDILTNLQFDEDEFICSVNPNRIKRKSPYDSIRVSYHPETMHLEPLVKKVLKLQNNGFSIGIWGVMHPAQELEILKAKEYCISLGIDFRTKEFLGEYNGKMYGTYRHEGSCNKKFTKKVLCKTTELIIGSNGDIYRCHSDLYEGRKPVGNILDENFEIKDEFRECDVFGHCNPCDIKVKTNRFQQFGHTSVEIKQIK
;
A
#
# COMPACT_ATOMS: atom_id res chain seq x y z
N MET A 1 8.30 -14.70 11.12
CA MET A 1 9.36 -13.79 11.60
C MET A 1 10.70 -13.93 10.89
N ARG A 2 11.26 -15.15 10.76
CA ARG A 2 12.60 -15.37 10.14
C ARG A 2 12.84 -14.57 8.85
N GLY A 3 11.94 -14.66 7.87
CA GLY A 3 12.09 -13.94 6.60
C GLY A 3 12.05 -12.41 6.73
N LEU A 4 11.02 -11.85 7.38
CA LEU A 4 10.89 -10.40 7.56
C LEU A 4 12.12 -9.78 8.26
N ASN A 5 12.65 -10.47 9.27
CA ASN A 5 13.81 -10.00 10.02
C ASN A 5 15.15 -10.16 9.27
N ARG A 6 15.15 -10.67 8.03
CA ARG A 6 16.32 -10.66 7.14
C ARG A 6 16.37 -9.43 6.24
N ILE A 7 15.25 -8.70 6.11
CA ILE A 7 15.19 -7.50 5.28
C ILE A 7 16.20 -6.48 5.85
N VAL A 8 17.05 -5.97 4.97
CA VAL A 8 17.89 -4.81 5.23
C VAL A 8 17.24 -3.63 4.52
N SER A 9 16.71 -2.70 5.30
CA SER A 9 16.03 -1.52 4.78
C SER A 9 16.72 -0.25 5.25
N ARG A 10 16.47 0.85 4.54
CA ARG A 10 16.85 2.18 4.98
C ARG A 10 15.79 2.73 5.94
N ASP A 11 16.20 3.65 6.81
CA ASP A 11 15.29 4.32 7.75
C ASP A 11 14.08 4.98 7.05
N ASP A 12 14.25 5.47 5.84
CA ASP A 12 13.19 6.14 5.08
C ASP A 12 12.23 5.18 4.34
N LEU A 13 12.49 3.87 4.39
CA LEU A 13 11.75 2.86 3.63
C LEU A 13 11.12 1.81 4.57
N PRO A 14 9.83 1.97 4.92
CA PRO A 14 9.16 1.07 5.84
C PRO A 14 8.72 -0.25 5.17
N ILE A 15 8.54 -1.28 5.98
CA ILE A 15 7.74 -2.45 5.61
C ILE A 15 6.28 -2.06 5.76
N SER A 16 5.54 -2.05 4.64
CA SER A 16 4.10 -1.80 4.66
C SER A 16 3.33 -3.11 4.82
N LEU A 17 2.64 -3.29 5.95
CA LEU A 17 1.67 -4.38 6.11
C LEU A 17 0.37 -3.97 5.42
N GLN A 18 0.04 -4.68 4.35
CA GLN A 18 -1.09 -4.39 3.45
C GLN A 18 -1.65 -5.70 2.86
N GLY A 19 -2.60 -5.58 1.93
CA GLY A 19 -3.20 -6.70 1.20
C GLY A 19 -4.69 -6.46 1.04
N GLY A 20 -5.50 -7.41 1.50
CA GLY A 20 -6.90 -7.16 1.83
C GLY A 20 -6.98 -6.36 3.14
N GLU A 21 -7.16 -7.07 4.25
CA GLU A 21 -7.08 -6.50 5.59
C GLU A 21 -5.99 -7.22 6.41
N PRO A 22 -4.87 -6.56 6.75
CA PRO A 22 -3.77 -7.23 7.45
C PRO A 22 -4.13 -7.71 8.86
N SER A 23 -5.08 -7.06 9.54
CA SER A 23 -5.50 -7.46 10.90
C SER A 23 -6.24 -8.79 10.98
N ILE A 24 -6.72 -9.33 9.84
CA ILE A 24 -7.32 -10.68 9.78
C ILE A 24 -6.25 -11.76 10.02
N HIS A 25 -4.98 -11.47 9.77
CA HIS A 25 -3.92 -12.43 10.06
C HIS A 25 -3.82 -12.65 11.57
N LYS A 26 -4.01 -13.90 12.03
CA LYS A 26 -4.02 -14.25 13.47
C LYS A 26 -2.79 -13.75 14.25
N ASP A 27 -1.65 -13.66 13.58
CA ASP A 27 -0.39 -13.19 14.19
C ASP A 27 -0.13 -11.69 13.92
N PHE A 28 -1.11 -10.89 13.54
CA PHE A 28 -0.91 -9.48 13.15
C PHE A 28 -0.20 -8.65 14.25
N ILE A 29 -0.73 -8.67 15.48
CA ILE A 29 -0.11 -7.99 16.64
C ILE A 29 1.26 -8.60 16.94
N TYR A 30 1.39 -9.93 16.87
CA TYR A 30 2.66 -10.61 17.08
C TYR A 30 3.72 -10.16 16.06
N ILE A 31 3.36 -10.03 14.78
CA ILE A 31 4.26 -9.57 13.71
C ILE A 31 4.72 -8.14 14.03
N LEU A 32 3.80 -7.21 14.34
CA LEU A 32 4.14 -5.83 14.67
C LEU A 32 5.16 -5.74 15.81
N ASN A 33 4.95 -6.53 16.86
CA ASN A 33 5.80 -6.52 18.06
C ASN A 33 7.15 -7.25 17.87
N ASN A 34 7.27 -8.15 16.88
CA ASN A 34 8.46 -9.00 16.72
C ASN A 34 9.27 -8.73 15.44
N ILE A 35 8.80 -7.87 14.53
CA ILE A 35 9.66 -7.34 13.47
C ILE A 35 10.79 -6.58 14.16
N LYS A 36 12.03 -6.79 13.68
CA LYS A 36 13.25 -6.10 14.13
C LYS A 36 13.01 -4.60 14.39
N PRO A 37 13.42 -4.05 15.55
CA PRO A 37 13.15 -2.66 15.91
C PRO A 37 13.68 -1.62 14.90
N GLU A 38 14.78 -1.94 14.21
CA GLU A 38 15.37 -1.11 13.16
C GLU A 38 14.52 -1.02 11.88
N LEU A 39 13.57 -1.94 11.69
CA LEU A 39 12.66 -1.92 10.55
C LEU A 39 11.41 -1.11 10.89
N ASN A 40 11.30 0.03 10.23
CA ASN A 40 10.12 0.87 10.26
C ASN A 40 8.91 0.16 9.63
N ILE A 41 7.71 0.44 10.16
CA ILE A 41 6.47 -0.21 9.74
C ILE A 41 5.45 0.85 9.31
N ASP A 42 4.77 0.59 8.21
CA ASP A 42 3.50 1.23 7.87
C ASP A 42 2.38 0.17 7.91
N ILE A 43 1.16 0.58 8.25
CA ILE A 43 -0.02 -0.28 8.24
C ILE A 43 -1.05 0.32 7.29
N LEU A 44 -1.56 -0.47 6.34
CA LEU A 44 -2.68 -0.10 5.48
C LEU A 44 -3.86 -1.02 5.81
N THR A 45 -4.91 -0.45 6.39
CA THR A 45 -6.02 -1.20 7.00
C THR A 45 -7.36 -0.53 6.73
N ASN A 46 -8.46 -1.23 6.90
CA ASN A 46 -9.83 -0.72 6.99
C ASN A 46 -10.27 -0.45 8.45
N LEU A 47 -9.39 -0.72 9.43
CA LEU A 47 -9.62 -0.53 10.87
C LEU A 47 -10.81 -1.35 11.45
N GLN A 48 -11.12 -2.50 10.83
CA GLN A 48 -12.16 -3.43 11.28
C GLN A 48 -11.63 -4.45 12.32
N PHE A 49 -10.76 -4.00 13.23
CA PHE A 49 -10.29 -4.78 14.37
C PHE A 49 -10.66 -4.09 15.69
N ASP A 50 -10.45 -4.78 16.81
CA ASP A 50 -10.66 -4.25 18.15
C ASP A 50 -9.57 -3.23 18.49
N GLU A 51 -9.94 -1.95 18.54
CA GLU A 51 -8.99 -0.89 18.85
C GLU A 51 -8.50 -0.89 20.30
N ASP A 52 -9.27 -1.42 21.25
CA ASP A 52 -8.84 -1.51 22.67
C ASP A 52 -7.78 -2.59 22.83
N GLU A 53 -7.96 -3.76 22.21
CA GLU A 53 -6.95 -4.81 22.17
C GLU A 53 -5.65 -4.28 21.53
N PHE A 54 -5.78 -3.57 20.42
CA PHE A 54 -4.63 -3.00 19.71
C PHE A 54 -3.87 -1.98 20.56
N ILE A 55 -4.58 -1.05 21.22
CA ILE A 55 -3.98 -0.07 22.13
C ILE A 55 -3.26 -0.75 23.29
N CYS A 56 -3.85 -1.80 23.88
CA CYS A 56 -3.24 -2.52 24.98
C CYS A 56 -1.99 -3.32 24.56
N SER A 57 -1.97 -3.81 23.32
CA SER A 57 -1.00 -4.81 22.88
C SER A 57 0.16 -4.25 22.05
N VAL A 58 0.02 -3.04 21.50
CA VAL A 58 1.00 -2.46 20.59
C VAL A 58 1.51 -1.12 21.12
N ASN A 59 2.82 -1.00 21.29
CA ASN A 59 3.43 0.27 21.65
C ASN A 59 3.34 1.24 20.45
N PRO A 60 2.76 2.45 20.59
CA PRO A 60 2.68 3.41 19.49
C PRO A 60 4.04 3.76 18.85
N ASN A 61 5.10 3.82 19.66
CA ASN A 61 6.46 4.09 19.18
C ASN A 61 7.05 2.95 18.34
N ARG A 62 6.43 1.76 18.34
CA ARG A 62 6.83 0.67 17.45
C ARG A 62 6.48 1.00 16.00
N ILE A 63 5.39 1.70 15.76
CA ILE A 63 4.86 1.99 14.43
C ILE A 63 5.20 3.43 14.02
N LYS A 64 5.15 4.37 14.97
CA LYS A 64 5.40 5.78 14.73
C LYS A 64 6.82 6.01 14.24
N ARG A 65 6.94 6.57 13.04
CA ARG A 65 8.22 6.99 12.44
C ARG A 65 8.16 8.43 11.95
N LYS A 66 9.33 9.04 11.74
CA LYS A 66 9.44 10.35 11.12
C LYS A 66 9.06 10.25 9.64
N SER A 67 7.89 10.78 9.29
CA SER A 67 7.32 10.69 7.95
C SER A 67 6.46 11.92 7.66
N PRO A 68 6.34 12.37 6.39
CA PRO A 68 5.41 13.43 6.01
C PRO A 68 3.94 12.97 5.96
N TYR A 69 3.63 11.77 6.44
CA TYR A 69 2.30 11.17 6.49
C TYR A 69 2.21 10.13 7.62
N ASP A 70 0.99 9.84 8.07
CA ASP A 70 0.77 8.90 9.16
C ASP A 70 1.17 7.46 8.87
N SER A 71 1.73 6.79 9.88
CA SER A 71 2.26 5.43 9.76
C SER A 71 1.14 4.38 9.63
N ILE A 72 -0.02 4.64 10.24
CA ILE A 72 -1.25 3.87 10.05
C ILE A 72 -2.16 4.63 9.08
N ARG A 73 -2.53 3.97 7.98
CA ARG A 73 -3.28 4.55 6.87
C ARG A 73 -4.60 3.79 6.72
N VAL A 74 -5.67 4.38 7.22
CA VAL A 74 -7.00 3.77 7.16
C VAL A 74 -7.66 4.08 5.83
N SER A 75 -8.09 3.05 5.11
CA SER A 75 -8.82 3.23 3.84
C SER A 75 -10.30 3.45 4.14
N TYR A 76 -10.85 4.59 3.72
CA TYR A 76 -12.27 4.90 3.86
C TYR A 76 -13.01 4.61 2.55
N HIS A 77 -14.02 3.74 2.65
CA HIS A 77 -14.87 3.32 1.54
C HIS A 77 -16.35 3.57 1.90
N PRO A 78 -16.95 4.69 1.45
CA PRO A 78 -18.36 5.03 1.72
C PRO A 78 -19.39 3.93 1.49
N GLU A 79 -19.18 3.09 0.47
CA GLU A 79 -20.02 1.94 0.14
C GLU A 79 -20.18 0.93 1.29
N THR A 80 -19.20 0.83 2.18
CA THR A 80 -19.11 -0.23 3.19
C THR A 80 -18.80 0.27 4.60
N MET A 81 -18.52 1.57 4.75
CA MET A 81 -18.08 2.17 6.01
C MET A 81 -18.87 3.42 6.32
N HIS A 82 -19.22 3.59 7.59
CA HIS A 82 -19.75 4.85 8.10
C HIS A 82 -18.62 5.73 8.66
N LEU A 83 -18.62 7.01 8.30
CA LEU A 83 -17.56 7.94 8.67
C LEU A 83 -17.47 8.17 10.19
N GLU A 84 -18.59 8.40 10.88
CA GLU A 84 -18.57 8.74 12.30
C GLU A 84 -17.95 7.64 13.19
N PRO A 85 -18.32 6.34 13.06
CA PRO A 85 -17.64 5.28 13.78
C PRO A 85 -16.14 5.22 13.48
N LEU A 86 -15.74 5.38 12.21
CA LEU A 86 -14.34 5.40 11.81
C LEU A 86 -13.59 6.55 12.50
N VAL A 87 -14.14 7.76 12.46
CA VAL A 87 -13.56 8.96 13.10
C VAL A 87 -13.36 8.74 14.60
N LYS A 88 -14.35 8.16 15.30
CA LYS A 88 -14.23 7.84 16.74
C LYS A 88 -13.04 6.91 17.03
N LYS A 89 -12.87 5.86 16.22
CA LYS A 89 -11.74 4.93 16.37
C LYS A 89 -10.39 5.59 16.07
N VAL A 90 -10.33 6.40 15.01
CA VAL A 90 -9.11 7.13 14.64
C VAL A 90 -8.69 8.11 15.74
N LEU A 91 -9.62 8.92 16.27
CA LEU A 91 -9.35 9.83 17.37
C LEU A 91 -8.90 9.08 18.64
N LYS A 92 -9.53 7.94 18.94
CA LYS A 92 -9.13 7.08 20.08
C LYS A 92 -7.69 6.60 19.95
N LEU A 93 -7.28 6.17 18.76
CA LEU A 93 -5.89 5.78 18.49
C LEU A 93 -4.92 6.97 18.53
N GLN A 94 -5.28 8.12 17.97
CA GLN A 94 -4.48 9.35 18.04
C GLN A 94 -4.25 9.79 19.50
N ASN A 95 -5.31 9.77 20.32
CA ASN A 95 -5.24 10.11 21.75
C ASN A 95 -4.35 9.13 22.55
N ASN A 96 -4.15 7.92 22.04
CA ASN A 96 -3.22 6.93 22.60
C ASN A 96 -1.84 6.96 21.93
N GLY A 97 -1.51 8.03 21.19
CA GLY A 97 -0.16 8.31 20.68
C GLY A 97 0.17 7.68 19.33
N PHE A 98 -0.77 6.97 18.70
CA PHE A 98 -0.56 6.40 17.37
C PHE A 98 -0.58 7.48 16.28
N SER A 99 0.32 7.34 15.31
CA SER A 99 0.31 8.14 14.08
C SER A 99 -0.62 7.48 13.08
N ILE A 100 -1.85 8.00 12.97
CA ILE A 100 -2.94 7.43 12.18
C ILE A 100 -3.72 8.52 11.44
N GLY A 101 -4.03 8.25 10.18
CA GLY A 101 -4.86 9.10 9.32
C GLY A 101 -5.77 8.29 8.39
N ILE A 102 -6.58 8.99 7.61
CA ILE A 102 -7.60 8.42 6.72
C ILE A 102 -7.28 8.73 5.25
N TRP A 103 -7.48 7.75 4.38
CA TRP A 103 -7.31 7.86 2.93
C TRP A 103 -8.61 7.49 2.22
N GLY A 104 -9.21 8.45 1.52
CA GLY A 104 -10.36 8.23 0.64
C GLY A 104 -9.97 8.07 -0.83
N VAL A 105 -10.69 7.25 -1.59
CA VAL A 105 -10.52 7.15 -3.05
C VAL A 105 -11.50 8.10 -3.73
N MET A 106 -11.02 8.91 -4.68
CA MET A 106 -11.82 9.85 -5.46
C MET A 106 -12.60 9.12 -6.56
N HIS A 107 -13.46 8.18 -6.16
CA HIS A 107 -14.35 7.50 -7.09
C HIS A 107 -15.41 8.50 -7.61
N PRO A 108 -15.68 8.56 -8.93
CA PRO A 108 -16.59 9.56 -9.49
C PRO A 108 -18.00 9.55 -8.87
N ALA A 109 -18.50 8.39 -8.46
CA ALA A 109 -19.80 8.27 -7.80
C ALA A 109 -19.84 8.79 -6.35
N GLN A 110 -18.67 8.98 -5.72
CA GLN A 110 -18.53 9.27 -4.28
C GLN A 110 -17.75 10.56 -3.99
N GLU A 111 -17.32 11.28 -5.02
CA GLU A 111 -16.45 12.45 -4.90
C GLU A 111 -16.97 13.46 -3.87
N LEU A 112 -18.26 13.81 -3.93
CA LEU A 112 -18.86 14.77 -3.00
C LEU A 112 -18.80 14.27 -1.54
N GLU A 113 -19.05 12.98 -1.32
CA GLU A 113 -19.00 12.40 0.02
C GLU A 113 -17.57 12.35 0.56
N ILE A 114 -16.60 11.97 -0.28
CA ILE A 114 -15.18 11.94 0.10
C ILE A 114 -14.67 13.33 0.45
N LEU A 115 -15.07 14.37 -0.30
CA LEU A 115 -14.70 15.75 0.00
C LEU A 115 -15.32 16.24 1.32
N LYS A 116 -16.59 15.95 1.57
CA LYS A 116 -17.24 16.25 2.86
C LYS A 116 -16.57 15.52 4.03
N ALA A 117 -16.24 14.24 3.84
CA ALA A 117 -15.54 13.44 4.84
C ALA A 117 -14.16 14.02 5.15
N LYS A 118 -13.43 14.45 4.12
CA LYS A 118 -12.14 15.13 4.25
C LYS A 118 -12.25 16.41 5.07
N GLU A 119 -13.18 17.30 4.73
CA GLU A 119 -13.39 18.56 5.44
C GLU A 119 -13.71 18.33 6.92
N TYR A 120 -14.62 17.39 7.20
CA TYR A 120 -14.98 17.00 8.55
C TYR A 120 -13.78 16.45 9.33
N CYS A 121 -13.02 15.52 8.77
CA CYS A 121 -11.84 14.94 9.43
C CYS A 121 -10.75 16.00 9.71
N ILE A 122 -10.49 16.89 8.75
CA ILE A 122 -9.52 17.98 8.92
C ILE A 122 -9.94 18.92 10.05
N SER A 123 -11.24 19.24 10.15
CA SER A 123 -11.76 20.08 11.24
C SER A 123 -11.54 19.48 12.64
N LEU A 124 -11.32 18.16 12.72
CA LEU A 124 -11.06 17.42 13.95
C LEU A 124 -9.56 17.12 14.16
N GLY A 125 -8.69 17.62 13.28
CA GLY A 125 -7.24 17.39 13.36
C GLY A 125 -6.79 16.02 12.84
N ILE A 126 -7.64 15.30 12.10
CA ILE A 126 -7.27 14.04 11.45
C ILE A 126 -6.63 14.32 10.08
N ASP A 127 -5.46 13.72 9.81
CA ASP A 127 -4.90 13.72 8.44
C ASP A 127 -5.85 12.94 7.53
N PHE A 128 -6.44 13.64 6.56
CA PHE A 128 -7.27 13.03 5.53
C PHE A 128 -6.71 13.34 4.15
N ARG A 129 -6.32 12.29 3.44
CA ARG A 129 -5.79 12.41 2.07
C ARG A 129 -6.65 11.69 1.07
N THR A 130 -6.57 12.14 -0.17
CA THR A 130 -7.28 11.53 -1.29
C THR A 130 -6.32 10.76 -2.17
N LYS A 131 -6.81 9.65 -2.72
CA LYS A 131 -6.16 8.86 -3.77
C LYS A 131 -7.00 8.98 -5.03
N GLU A 132 -6.34 9.07 -6.17
CA GLU A 132 -7.00 8.97 -7.46
C GLU A 132 -7.70 7.62 -7.62
N PHE A 133 -8.88 7.60 -8.21
CA PHE A 133 -9.53 6.36 -8.63
C PHE A 133 -8.83 5.80 -9.87
N LEU A 134 -8.51 4.50 -9.83
CA LEU A 134 -7.80 3.81 -10.90
C LEU A 134 -8.69 2.68 -11.42
N GLY A 135 -9.14 2.79 -12.65
CA GLY A 135 -9.97 1.75 -13.27
C GLY A 135 -11.05 2.32 -14.16
N GLU A 136 -11.89 1.44 -14.67
CA GLU A 136 -13.00 1.82 -15.53
C GLU A 136 -14.25 2.14 -14.69
N TYR A 137 -14.91 3.25 -15.01
CA TYR A 137 -16.23 3.59 -14.48
C TYR A 137 -17.07 4.21 -15.60
N ASN A 138 -18.29 3.71 -15.80
CA ASN A 138 -19.18 4.13 -16.90
C ASN A 138 -18.52 4.16 -18.29
N GLY A 139 -17.74 3.11 -18.62
CA GLY A 139 -17.07 2.99 -19.93
C GLY A 139 -15.87 3.92 -20.12
N LYS A 140 -15.47 4.68 -19.09
CA LYS A 140 -14.31 5.58 -19.11
C LYS A 140 -13.22 5.05 -18.18
N MET A 141 -11.99 4.98 -18.69
CA MET A 141 -10.82 4.70 -17.88
C MET A 141 -10.39 5.94 -17.09
N TYR A 142 -10.26 5.80 -15.77
CA TYR A 142 -9.75 6.80 -14.84
C TYR A 142 -8.36 6.40 -14.36
N GLY A 143 -7.58 7.39 -13.94
CA GLY A 143 -6.23 7.22 -13.45
C GLY A 143 -5.19 7.92 -14.32
N THR A 144 -4.14 8.43 -13.68
CA THR A 144 -2.98 9.03 -14.35
C THR A 144 -1.89 7.98 -14.43
N TYR A 145 -1.67 7.43 -15.63
CA TYR A 145 -0.76 6.31 -15.85
C TYR A 145 0.49 6.75 -16.61
N ARG A 146 1.67 6.34 -16.15
CA ARG A 146 2.93 6.72 -16.81
C ARG A 146 3.15 6.03 -18.15
N HIS A 147 2.64 4.81 -18.30
CA HIS A 147 2.81 4.01 -19.50
C HIS A 147 1.44 3.76 -20.13
N GLU A 148 1.21 4.36 -21.29
CA GLU A 148 -0.05 4.24 -22.03
C GLU A 148 -0.36 2.78 -22.39
N GLY A 149 -1.65 2.41 -22.29
CA GLY A 149 -2.13 1.08 -22.63
C GLY A 149 -1.77 -0.04 -21.66
N SER A 150 -0.92 0.25 -20.65
CA SER A 150 -0.36 -0.77 -19.75
C SER A 150 -1.40 -1.50 -18.88
N CYS A 151 -2.59 -0.94 -18.69
CA CYS A 151 -3.70 -1.53 -17.92
C CYS A 151 -4.93 -1.85 -18.76
N ASN A 152 -4.85 -1.79 -20.10
CA ASN A 152 -6.03 -1.95 -20.95
C ASN A 152 -6.58 -3.39 -20.98
N LYS A 153 -5.76 -4.39 -20.62
CA LYS A 153 -6.07 -5.84 -20.66
C LYS A 153 -6.52 -6.34 -22.04
N LYS A 154 -6.21 -5.61 -23.11
CA LYS A 154 -6.60 -5.92 -24.51
C LYS A 154 -5.48 -6.55 -25.32
N PHE A 155 -4.25 -6.53 -24.81
CA PHE A 155 -3.08 -7.02 -25.52
C PHE A 155 -1.97 -7.39 -24.53
N THR A 156 -1.03 -8.18 -25.01
CA THR A 156 0.24 -8.47 -24.34
C THR A 156 1.38 -8.01 -25.22
N LYS A 157 2.44 -7.49 -24.60
CA LYS A 157 3.67 -7.08 -25.29
C LYS A 157 4.89 -7.43 -24.44
N LYS A 158 5.96 -7.84 -25.11
CA LYS A 158 7.28 -8.01 -24.50
C LYS A 158 7.95 -6.66 -24.24
N VAL A 159 8.36 -6.43 -23.00
CA VAL A 159 9.07 -5.24 -22.55
C VAL A 159 10.14 -5.61 -21.53
N LEU A 160 11.06 -4.69 -21.26
CA LEU A 160 11.92 -4.72 -20.09
C LEU A 160 11.28 -3.87 -18.98
N CYS A 161 11.08 -4.46 -17.80
CA CYS A 161 10.44 -3.81 -16.66
C CYS A 161 11.33 -3.89 -15.42
N LYS A 162 11.38 -2.81 -14.65
CA LYS A 162 12.11 -2.72 -13.39
C LYS A 162 11.21 -2.12 -12.32
N THR A 163 11.11 -2.74 -11.14
CA THR A 163 10.30 -2.27 -10.02
C THR A 163 11.17 -1.61 -8.95
N THR A 164 10.63 -0.60 -8.26
CA THR A 164 11.24 -0.02 -7.05
C THR A 164 10.69 -0.65 -5.76
N GLU A 165 9.74 -1.57 -5.86
CA GLU A 165 9.04 -2.20 -4.74
C GLU A 165 9.49 -3.64 -4.53
N LEU A 166 9.55 -4.06 -3.27
CA LEU A 166 9.64 -5.46 -2.88
C LEU A 166 8.25 -5.99 -2.51
N ILE A 167 7.68 -6.83 -3.36
CA ILE A 167 6.34 -7.40 -3.15
C ILE A 167 6.46 -8.82 -2.61
N ILE A 168 5.95 -9.06 -1.40
CA ILE A 168 5.98 -10.36 -0.73
C ILE A 168 4.52 -10.84 -0.55
N GLY A 169 4.20 -12.02 -1.08
CA GLY A 169 2.92 -12.69 -0.88
C GLY A 169 2.81 -13.30 0.52
N SER A 170 1.59 -13.70 0.91
CA SER A 170 1.30 -14.25 2.25
C SER A 170 2.02 -15.58 2.54
N ASN A 171 2.41 -16.32 1.50
CA ASN A 171 3.21 -17.54 1.61
C ASN A 171 4.74 -17.27 1.65
N GLY A 172 5.15 -15.99 1.65
CA GLY A 172 6.55 -15.58 1.64
C GLY A 172 7.18 -15.49 0.25
N ASP A 173 6.45 -15.84 -0.81
CA ASP A 173 6.95 -15.72 -2.18
C ASP A 173 7.12 -14.25 -2.57
N ILE A 174 8.16 -13.97 -3.35
CA ILE A 174 8.52 -12.63 -3.80
C ILE A 174 8.14 -12.47 -5.27
N TYR A 175 7.47 -11.38 -5.60
CA TYR A 175 6.91 -11.11 -6.92
C TYR A 175 7.52 -9.83 -7.53
N ARG A 176 7.59 -9.76 -8.87
CA ARG A 176 8.11 -8.57 -9.58
C ARG A 176 7.21 -7.35 -9.42
N CYS A 177 5.90 -7.56 -9.33
CA CYS A 177 4.90 -6.49 -9.23
C CYS A 177 3.57 -7.06 -8.68
N HIS A 178 2.59 -6.20 -8.41
CA HIS A 178 1.28 -6.64 -7.92
C HIS A 178 0.52 -7.45 -8.97
N SER A 179 0.72 -7.20 -10.27
CA SER A 179 0.08 -8.00 -11.33
C SER A 179 0.49 -9.46 -11.24
N ASP A 180 1.79 -9.74 -11.02
CA ASP A 180 2.26 -11.12 -10.90
C ASP A 180 1.71 -11.82 -9.67
N LEU A 181 1.66 -11.11 -8.54
CA LEU A 181 1.08 -11.63 -7.30
C LEU A 181 -0.40 -11.99 -7.48
N TYR A 182 -1.21 -11.06 -8.00
CA TYR A 182 -2.66 -11.25 -8.09
C TYR A 182 -3.10 -12.24 -9.17
N GLU A 183 -2.29 -12.39 -10.22
CA GLU A 183 -2.56 -13.33 -11.32
C GLU A 183 -1.87 -14.69 -11.10
N GLY A 184 -1.29 -14.91 -9.90
CA GLY A 184 -0.65 -16.18 -9.52
C GLY A 184 0.53 -16.57 -10.41
N ARG A 185 1.26 -15.59 -10.96
CA ARG A 185 2.41 -15.85 -11.83
C ARG A 185 3.60 -16.33 -11.01
N LYS A 186 4.57 -16.94 -11.69
CA LYS A 186 5.76 -17.52 -11.05
C LYS A 186 6.50 -16.45 -10.22
N PRO A 187 6.76 -16.71 -8.93
CA PRO A 187 7.54 -15.81 -8.09
C PRO A 187 9.01 -15.79 -8.51
N VAL A 188 9.71 -14.72 -8.16
CA VAL A 188 11.15 -14.55 -8.44
C VAL A 188 12.04 -15.07 -7.32
N GLY A 189 11.48 -15.37 -6.15
CA GLY A 189 12.19 -15.90 -5.00
C GLY A 189 11.26 -16.09 -3.82
N ASN A 190 11.82 -16.39 -2.64
CA ASN A 190 11.06 -16.51 -1.40
C ASN A 190 11.85 -15.85 -0.26
N ILE A 191 11.14 -15.18 0.65
CA ILE A 191 11.74 -14.45 1.77
C ILE A 191 12.46 -15.36 2.79
N LEU A 192 12.22 -16.68 2.73
CA LEU A 192 12.91 -17.66 3.57
C LEU A 192 14.18 -18.22 2.92
N ASP A 193 14.41 -18.00 1.62
CA ASP A 193 15.64 -18.43 0.94
C ASP A 193 16.81 -17.52 1.34
N GLU A 194 17.77 -18.07 2.08
CA GLU A 194 18.93 -17.35 2.62
C GLU A 194 19.86 -16.78 1.54
N ASN A 195 19.84 -17.36 0.34
CA ASN A 195 20.66 -16.96 -0.79
C ASN A 195 19.94 -16.02 -1.77
N PHE A 196 18.66 -15.73 -1.54
CA PHE A 196 17.91 -14.83 -2.41
C PHE A 196 18.33 -13.37 -2.19
N GLU A 197 18.78 -12.73 -3.27
CA GLU A 197 19.08 -11.30 -3.32
C GLU A 197 18.20 -10.59 -4.34
N ILE A 198 17.62 -9.46 -3.93
CA ILE A 198 16.82 -8.62 -4.81
C ILE A 198 17.77 -7.79 -5.67
N LYS A 199 17.70 -7.97 -7.00
CA LYS A 199 18.48 -7.15 -7.94
C LYS A 199 17.65 -6.00 -8.49
N ASP A 200 18.19 -4.78 -8.44
CA ASP A 200 17.64 -3.59 -9.11
C ASP A 200 18.03 -3.58 -10.60
N GLU A 201 17.42 -4.48 -11.36
CA GLU A 201 17.71 -4.67 -12.79
C GLU A 201 16.43 -4.74 -13.62
N PHE A 202 16.55 -4.41 -14.91
CA PHE A 202 15.49 -4.63 -15.88
C PHE A 202 15.33 -6.13 -16.14
N ARG A 203 14.09 -6.61 -16.09
CA ARG A 203 13.72 -8.00 -16.38
C ARG A 203 12.73 -8.05 -17.53
N GLU A 204 12.78 -9.12 -18.30
CA GLU A 204 11.79 -9.37 -19.33
C GLU A 204 10.39 -9.56 -18.73
N CYS A 205 9.40 -8.95 -19.37
CA CYS A 205 7.99 -9.07 -19.03
C CYS A 205 7.21 -9.24 -20.33
N ASP A 206 6.51 -10.36 -20.46
CA ASP A 206 5.73 -10.70 -21.67
C ASP A 206 4.26 -10.25 -21.58
N VAL A 207 3.86 -9.61 -20.48
CA VAL A 207 2.46 -9.30 -20.16
C VAL A 207 2.18 -7.79 -20.02
N PHE A 208 3.00 -6.94 -20.64
CA PHE A 208 2.67 -5.51 -20.73
C PHE A 208 1.31 -5.33 -21.42
N GLY A 209 0.45 -4.49 -20.84
CA GLY A 209 -0.97 -4.40 -21.19
C GLY A 209 -1.88 -4.99 -20.10
N HIS A 210 -1.32 -5.84 -19.22
CA HIS A 210 -1.97 -6.41 -18.04
C HIS A 210 -1.27 -5.97 -16.73
N CYS A 211 -0.62 -4.80 -16.72
CA CYS A 211 0.00 -4.25 -15.52
C CYS A 211 -1.06 -3.93 -14.46
N ASN A 212 -0.66 -3.93 -13.18
CA ASN A 212 -1.55 -3.48 -12.11
C ASN A 212 -1.55 -1.95 -12.04
N PRO A 213 -2.73 -1.29 -11.96
CA PRO A 213 -2.81 0.17 -11.91
C PRO A 213 -2.00 0.81 -10.77
N CYS A 214 -1.87 0.14 -9.63
CA CYS A 214 -1.12 0.66 -8.48
C CYS A 214 0.39 0.77 -8.71
N ASP A 215 0.93 -0.03 -9.64
CA ASP A 215 2.35 -0.06 -9.99
C ASP A 215 2.69 1.03 -11.02
N ILE A 216 1.81 1.26 -11.98
CA ILE A 216 2.02 2.13 -13.16
C ILE A 216 1.44 3.55 -13.01
N LYS A 217 0.63 3.81 -11.97
CA LYS A 217 0.13 5.18 -11.70
C LYS A 217 1.25 6.16 -11.42
N VAL A 218 1.01 7.41 -11.77
CA VAL A 218 1.82 8.55 -11.30
C VAL A 218 1.32 8.93 -9.92
N LYS A 219 2.22 8.93 -8.95
CA LYS A 219 1.94 9.19 -7.55
C LYS A 219 3.05 10.02 -6.92
N THR A 220 2.85 10.43 -5.66
CA THR A 220 3.92 10.98 -4.86
C THR A 220 4.85 9.87 -4.39
N ASN A 221 6.15 10.15 -4.32
CA ASN A 221 7.11 9.26 -3.67
C ASN A 221 7.00 9.38 -2.13
N ARG A 222 7.82 8.60 -1.40
CA ARG A 222 7.88 8.63 0.08
C ARG A 222 8.23 10.00 0.67
N PHE A 223 8.77 10.92 -0.12
CA PHE A 223 9.08 12.31 0.26
C PHE A 223 7.97 13.31 -0.16
N GLN A 224 6.81 12.81 -0.59
CA GLN A 224 5.69 13.63 -1.10
C GLN A 224 5.99 14.40 -2.39
N GLN A 225 6.99 14.00 -3.17
CA GLN A 225 7.27 14.60 -4.48
C GLN A 225 6.46 13.89 -5.57
N PHE A 226 5.66 14.65 -6.32
CA PHE A 226 4.83 14.13 -7.41
C PHE A 226 5.67 13.72 -8.64
N GLY A 227 5.16 12.78 -9.43
CA GLY A 227 5.80 12.31 -10.67
C GLY A 227 6.45 10.92 -10.58
N HIS A 228 6.31 10.23 -9.45
CA HIS A 228 6.88 8.90 -9.23
C HIS A 228 5.93 7.79 -9.72
N THR A 229 6.51 6.69 -10.21
CA THR A 229 5.83 5.44 -10.56
C THR A 229 6.67 4.30 -10.02
N SER A 230 6.05 3.22 -9.54
CA SER A 230 6.77 2.10 -8.91
C SER A 230 7.52 1.22 -9.91
N VAL A 231 7.27 1.40 -11.21
CA VAL A 231 7.94 0.68 -12.28
C VAL A 231 8.51 1.61 -13.35
N GLU A 232 9.63 1.20 -13.92
CA GLU A 232 10.19 1.77 -15.16
C GLU A 232 10.10 0.71 -16.26
N ILE A 233 9.57 1.09 -17.43
CA ILE A 233 9.35 0.18 -18.55
C ILE A 233 10.08 0.69 -19.80
N LYS A 234 10.85 -0.20 -20.44
CA LYS A 234 11.57 0.01 -21.69
C LYS A 234 11.07 -0.95 -22.76
N GLN A 235 10.91 -0.45 -23.98
CA GLN A 235 10.56 -1.29 -25.13
C GLN A 235 11.76 -2.15 -25.52
N ILE A 236 11.51 -3.42 -25.86
CA ILE A 236 12.49 -4.27 -26.52
C ILE A 236 12.48 -3.89 -28.00
N LYS A 237 13.66 -3.62 -28.57
CA LYS A 237 13.83 -3.34 -30.00
C LYS A 237 13.78 -4.64 -30.79
#